data_AF-A0A6G2VQD6-F1
#
_entry.id   AF-A0A6G2VQD6-F1
#
_cell.length_a   1.000
_cell.length_b   1.000
_cell.length_c   1.000
_cell.angle_alpha   90.00
_cell.angle_beta   90.00
_cell.angle_gamma   90.00
#
_symmetry.space_group_name_H-M   'P 1'
#
loop_
_entity.id
_entity.type
_entity.pdbx_description
1 polymer ?
#
loop_
_entity_poly.entity_id
_entity_poly.type
_entity_poly.pdbx_seq_one_letter_code
_entity_poly.pdbx_strand_id
1 'polypeptide(L)'
;MRQLLRRVAAAGVATAAAGVVTVVVPAQTAQAATTTHCPTSTSIALLPAGSGYLFPNLFASASACGFTDGGTPYHFTVGTATSNAQTPTGPHTYVVDDLSVVCSTVTVNGDSLFASGCRPG
;
A
#
# COMPACT_ATOMS: atom_id res chain seq x y z
N MET A 1 29.02 -52.45 18.76
CA MET A 1 29.19 -51.07 19.26
C MET A 1 27.82 -50.54 19.66
N ARG A 2 27.53 -50.49 20.96
CA ARG A 2 26.28 -49.98 21.56
C ARG A 2 26.65 -49.20 22.83
N GLN A 3 26.15 -47.97 22.97
CA GLN A 3 25.72 -47.26 24.19
C GLN A 3 25.75 -45.74 23.91
N LEU A 4 24.62 -45.06 23.69
CA LEU A 4 23.71 -44.46 24.69
C LEU A 4 24.35 -43.39 25.60
N LEU A 5 23.98 -42.13 25.32
CA LEU A 5 23.49 -41.09 26.27
C LEU A 5 24.25 -40.88 27.60
N ARG A 6 24.80 -39.67 27.81
CA ARG A 6 24.35 -38.69 28.85
C ARG A 6 25.35 -37.55 29.08
N ARG A 7 24.80 -36.33 29.08
CA ARG A 7 24.97 -35.16 30.00
C ARG A 7 26.29 -35.03 30.79
N VAL A 8 26.83 -33.80 30.88
CA VAL A 8 26.77 -32.89 32.05
C VAL A 8 27.66 -31.65 31.80
N ALA A 9 27.21 -30.51 32.33
CA ALA A 9 27.73 -29.14 32.18
C ALA A 9 28.84 -28.75 33.18
N ALA A 10 29.50 -27.60 32.93
CA ALA A 10 30.13 -26.63 33.86
C ALA A 10 31.33 -25.96 33.16
N ALA A 11 31.73 -24.69 33.33
CA ALA A 11 31.26 -23.53 34.08
C ALA A 11 32.10 -22.30 33.65
N GLY A 12 31.62 -21.08 33.95
CA GLY A 12 32.42 -19.84 33.97
C GLY A 12 31.99 -18.86 32.86
N VAL A 13 31.73 -17.57 33.10
CA VAL A 13 31.91 -16.71 34.27
C VAL A 13 30.77 -15.68 34.23
N ALA A 14 30.11 -15.45 35.36
CA ALA A 14 29.17 -14.35 35.51
C ALA A 14 29.94 -13.05 35.73
N THR A 15 29.93 -12.16 34.74
CA THR A 15 30.23 -10.73 34.95
C THR A 15 28.91 -9.98 35.05
N ALA A 16 28.58 -9.53 36.27
CA ALA A 16 27.53 -8.56 36.50
C ALA A 16 27.94 -7.23 35.85
N ALA A 17 27.31 -6.90 34.73
CA ALA A 17 27.34 -5.56 34.16
C ALA A 17 25.92 -5.00 34.20
N ALA A 18 25.82 -3.77 34.69
CA ALA A 18 24.58 -3.08 35.01
C ALA A 18 23.60 -3.00 33.84
N GLY A 19 22.32 -2.92 34.21
CA GLY A 19 21.18 -3.08 33.32
C GLY A 19 21.21 -2.21 32.07
N VAL A 20 21.12 -2.87 30.93
CA VAL A 20 20.37 -2.37 29.80
C VAL A 20 19.38 -3.47 29.48
N VAL A 21 18.12 -3.26 29.84
CA VAL A 21 17.02 -4.05 29.28
C VAL A 21 17.02 -3.70 27.80
N THR A 22 17.78 -4.43 27.00
CA THR A 22 17.58 -4.45 25.56
C THR A 22 16.24 -5.11 25.36
N VAL A 23 15.19 -4.29 25.35
CA VAL A 23 13.92 -4.66 24.76
C VAL A 23 14.28 -5.18 23.39
N VAL A 24 14.17 -6.50 23.21
CA VAL A 24 14.16 -7.11 21.89
C VAL A 24 12.91 -6.55 21.25
N VAL A 25 13.05 -5.39 20.60
CA VAL A 25 12.02 -4.87 19.72
C VAL A 25 11.92 -5.92 18.63
N PRO A 26 10.78 -6.63 18.49
CA PRO A 26 10.64 -7.54 17.37
C PRO A 26 10.90 -6.72 16.11
N ALA A 27 11.85 -7.17 15.29
CA ALA A 27 12.09 -6.59 13.98
C ALA A 27 10.71 -6.50 13.32
N GLN A 28 10.26 -5.27 13.06
CA GLN A 28 8.97 -5.03 12.43
C GLN A 28 8.97 -5.91 11.18
N THR A 29 8.10 -6.92 11.17
CA THR A 29 7.85 -7.69 9.95
C THR A 29 7.49 -6.65 8.92
N ALA A 30 8.35 -6.45 7.92
CA ALA A 30 8.05 -5.59 6.78
C ALA A 30 6.69 -6.06 6.26
N GLN A 31 5.64 -5.32 6.59
CA GLN A 31 4.29 -5.59 6.11
C GLN A 31 4.43 -5.47 4.60
N ALA A 32 4.34 -6.59 3.88
CA ALA A 32 4.26 -6.56 2.44
C ALA A 32 3.20 -5.52 2.10
N ALA A 33 3.57 -4.47 1.37
CA ALA A 33 2.65 -3.40 1.03
C ALA A 33 1.45 -4.03 0.31
N THR A 34 0.33 -4.17 0.99
CA THR A 34 -0.81 -4.90 0.48
C THR A 34 -1.37 -4.11 -0.68
N THR A 35 -1.16 -4.60 -1.89
CA THR A 35 -1.70 -3.95 -3.09
C THR A 35 -3.18 -4.28 -3.19
N THR A 36 -4.02 -3.24 -3.17
CA THR A 36 -5.46 -3.39 -3.28
C THR A 36 -5.84 -3.47 -4.75
N HIS A 37 -6.56 -4.50 -5.15
CA HIS A 37 -7.02 -4.64 -6.53
C HIS A 37 -8.45 -4.12 -6.69
N CYS A 38 -8.63 -3.07 -7.49
CA CYS A 38 -9.92 -2.53 -7.86
C CYS A 38 -10.31 -2.97 -9.28
N PRO A 39 -11.50 -3.54 -9.51
CA PRO A 39 -11.91 -3.92 -10.87
C PRO A 39 -12.06 -2.69 -11.77
N THR A 40 -12.64 -1.61 -11.24
CA THR A 40 -12.81 -0.35 -11.95
C THR A 40 -12.52 0.84 -11.06
N SER A 41 -12.08 1.94 -11.66
CA SER A 41 -12.03 3.23 -10.98
C SER A 41 -12.35 4.38 -11.90
N THR A 42 -12.82 5.48 -11.33
CA THR A 42 -12.95 6.76 -12.03
C THR A 42 -11.98 7.79 -11.47
N SER A 43 -11.59 8.75 -12.30
CA SER A 43 -10.78 9.90 -11.94
C SER A 43 -11.31 11.15 -12.63
N ILE A 44 -11.01 12.31 -12.07
CA ILE A 44 -11.35 13.61 -12.65
C ILE A 44 -10.05 14.39 -12.71
N ALA A 45 -9.56 14.63 -13.91
CA ALA A 45 -8.32 15.38 -14.12
C ALA A 45 -8.65 16.76 -14.69
N LEU A 46 -8.29 17.82 -13.98
CA LEU A 46 -8.32 19.18 -14.53
C LEU A 46 -6.97 19.44 -15.20
N LEU A 47 -6.90 19.30 -16.53
CA LEU A 47 -5.69 19.59 -17.28
C LEU A 47 -5.74 21.00 -17.88
N PRO A 48 -5.10 22.01 -17.27
CA PRO A 48 -4.69 23.19 -18.01
C PRO A 48 -3.56 22.76 -18.94
N ALA A 49 -3.88 22.48 -20.20
CA ALA A 49 -2.95 22.25 -21.31
C ALA A 49 -1.61 21.54 -20.93
N GLY A 50 -1.65 20.21 -20.76
CA GLY A 50 -0.63 19.38 -21.41
C GLY A 50 0.49 18.70 -20.61
N SER A 51 0.47 18.56 -19.28
CA SER A 51 1.55 17.76 -18.64
C SER A 51 1.22 17.04 -17.32
N GLY A 52 -0.04 17.01 -16.89
CA GLY A 52 -0.43 16.33 -15.64
C GLY A 52 -0.62 14.83 -15.80
N TYR A 53 -0.32 14.06 -14.75
CA TYR A 53 -0.75 12.67 -14.61
C TYR A 53 -2.29 12.59 -14.67
N LEU A 54 -2.84 11.73 -15.52
CA LEU A 54 -4.29 11.66 -15.79
C LEU A 54 -5.12 11.07 -14.63
N PHE A 55 -4.48 10.43 -13.66
CA PHE A 55 -5.14 9.74 -12.55
C PHE A 55 -4.62 10.21 -11.19
N PRO A 56 -4.62 11.53 -10.88
CA PRO A 56 -4.09 12.05 -9.62
C PRO A 56 -4.94 11.66 -8.39
N ASN A 57 -6.13 11.12 -8.66
CA ASN A 57 -7.07 10.60 -7.68
C ASN A 57 -7.77 9.36 -8.25
N LEU A 58 -8.28 8.54 -7.34
CA LEU A 58 -8.98 7.30 -7.64
C LEU A 58 -10.30 7.29 -6.86
N PHE A 59 -11.40 7.06 -7.57
CA PHE A 59 -12.72 6.80 -7.00
C PHE A 59 -13.13 5.37 -7.34
N ALA A 60 -13.45 4.58 -6.32
CA ALA A 60 -13.88 3.18 -6.50
C ALA A 60 -14.84 2.74 -5.39
N SER A 61 -15.42 1.55 -5.56
CA SER A 61 -16.17 0.88 -4.49
C SER A 61 -15.20 0.17 -3.55
N ALA A 62 -15.24 0.47 -2.25
CA ALA A 62 -14.39 -0.14 -1.25
C ALA A 62 -14.61 -1.66 -1.18
N SER A 63 -15.87 -2.11 -1.22
CA SER A 63 -16.21 -3.53 -1.23
C SER A 63 -15.78 -4.23 -2.51
N ALA A 64 -15.95 -3.60 -3.69
CA ALA A 64 -15.50 -4.16 -4.96
C ALA A 64 -13.97 -4.28 -5.03
N CYS A 65 -13.24 -3.36 -4.39
CA CYS A 65 -11.79 -3.41 -4.28
C CYS A 65 -11.29 -4.39 -3.20
N GLY A 66 -12.18 -4.91 -2.33
CA GLY A 66 -11.77 -5.60 -1.12
C GLY A 66 -10.86 -4.75 -0.23
N PHE A 67 -11.05 -3.42 -0.24
CA PHE A 67 -10.13 -2.48 0.41
C PHE A 67 -10.13 -2.69 1.93
N THR A 68 -8.92 -2.80 2.47
CA THR A 68 -8.65 -2.78 3.91
C THR A 68 -7.58 -1.73 4.16
N ASP A 69 -7.78 -0.90 5.17
CA ASP A 69 -6.81 0.16 5.49
C ASP A 69 -5.52 -0.47 6.07
N GLY A 70 -4.48 -0.48 5.25
CA GLY A 70 -3.13 -0.93 5.62
C GLY A 70 -2.18 0.21 6.02
N GLY A 71 -2.65 1.46 6.00
CA GLY A 71 -1.83 2.65 6.19
C GLY A 71 -1.10 3.12 4.92
N THR A 72 -0.56 4.33 4.99
CA THR A 72 0.16 4.97 3.87
C THR A 72 1.56 4.37 3.69
N PRO A 73 2.09 4.21 2.47
CA PRO A 73 1.46 4.53 1.18
C PRO A 73 0.44 3.48 0.73
N TYR A 74 -0.59 3.92 -0.01
CA TYR A 74 -1.65 3.04 -0.51
C TYR A 74 -1.36 2.60 -1.94
N HIS A 75 -1.17 1.29 -2.13
CA HIS A 75 -0.89 0.69 -3.44
C HIS A 75 -2.17 0.14 -4.05
N PHE A 76 -2.48 0.54 -5.29
CA PHE A 76 -3.65 0.05 -6.03
C PHE A 76 -3.25 -0.48 -7.40
N THR A 77 -3.90 -1.56 -7.81
CA THR A 77 -3.98 -2.01 -9.20
C THR A 77 -5.43 -1.92 -9.65
N VAL A 78 -5.69 -1.24 -10.76
CA VAL A 78 -7.02 -1.02 -11.30
C VAL A 78 -7.16 -1.76 -12.62
N GLY A 79 -8.15 -2.64 -12.73
CA GLY A 79 -8.45 -3.36 -13.97
C GLY A 79 -8.78 -2.40 -15.11
N THR A 80 -9.80 -1.56 -14.94
CA THR A 80 -10.14 -0.49 -15.90
C THR A 80 -10.30 0.85 -15.19
N ALA A 81 -9.43 1.80 -15.50
CA ALA A 81 -9.44 3.15 -14.97
C ALA A 81 -9.96 4.14 -16.02
N THR A 82 -11.00 4.90 -15.68
CA THR A 82 -11.57 5.95 -16.53
C THR A 82 -11.28 7.33 -15.96
N SER A 83 -10.59 8.19 -16.69
CA SER A 83 -10.37 9.59 -16.31
C SER A 83 -11.19 10.52 -17.20
N ASN A 84 -11.99 11.39 -16.58
CA ASN A 84 -12.67 12.47 -17.29
C ASN A 84 -11.88 13.75 -17.12
N ALA A 85 -11.48 14.35 -18.24
CA ALA A 85 -10.69 15.57 -18.27
C ALA A 85 -11.45 16.72 -18.92
N GLN A 86 -11.34 17.91 -18.32
CA GLN A 86 -11.76 19.15 -18.97
C GLN A 86 -10.55 19.76 -19.67
N THR A 87 -10.61 19.91 -21.00
CA THR A 87 -9.55 20.57 -21.80
C THR A 87 -10.09 21.87 -22.42
N PRO A 88 -9.22 22.74 -22.96
CA PRO A 88 -9.67 23.92 -23.73
C PRO A 88 -10.57 23.58 -24.92
N THR A 89 -10.48 22.36 -25.45
CA THR A 89 -11.29 21.89 -26.59
C THR A 89 -12.60 21.21 -26.18
N GLY A 90 -12.86 21.10 -24.87
CA GLY A 90 -14.02 20.40 -24.32
C GLY A 90 -13.67 19.24 -23.39
N PRO A 91 -14.68 18.50 -22.91
CA PRO A 91 -14.49 17.31 -22.09
C PRO A 91 -13.95 16.14 -22.91
N HIS A 92 -13.00 15.40 -22.35
CA HIS A 92 -12.43 14.18 -22.93
C HIS A 92 -12.45 13.06 -21.90
N THR A 93 -12.67 11.83 -22.35
CA THR A 93 -12.62 10.63 -21.52
C THR A 93 -11.44 9.77 -21.94
N TYR A 94 -10.59 9.41 -20.97
CA TYR A 94 -9.46 8.51 -21.13
C TYR A 94 -9.76 7.21 -20.42
N VAL A 95 -9.52 6.09 -21.08
CA VAL A 95 -9.66 4.74 -20.50
C VAL A 95 -8.28 4.08 -20.54
N VAL A 96 -7.86 3.53 -19.41
CA VAL A 96 -6.58 2.83 -19.26
C VAL A 96 -6.85 1.52 -18.52
N ASP A 97 -6.39 0.42 -19.08
CA ASP A 97 -6.46 -0.89 -18.45
C ASP A 97 -5.17 -1.20 -17.67
N ASP A 98 -5.28 -2.05 -16.64
CA ASP A 98 -4.18 -2.53 -15.80
C ASP A 98 -3.34 -1.39 -15.17
N LEU A 99 -4.00 -0.33 -14.70
CA LEU A 99 -3.36 0.84 -14.12
C LEU A 99 -2.83 0.53 -12.71
N SER A 100 -1.52 0.67 -12.50
CA SER A 100 -0.92 0.64 -11.16
C SER A 100 -0.63 2.03 -10.63
N VAL A 101 -1.10 2.32 -9.42
CA VAL A 101 -0.94 3.63 -8.77
C VAL A 101 -0.55 3.50 -7.31
N VAL A 102 0.18 4.49 -6.82
CA VAL A 102 0.46 4.69 -5.40
C VAL A 102 -0.10 6.02 -4.97
N CYS A 103 -0.95 6.01 -3.95
CA CYS A 103 -1.63 7.19 -3.42
C CYS A 103 -1.15 7.49 -1.99
N SER A 104 -1.12 8.77 -1.64
CA SER A 104 -0.69 9.23 -0.31
C SER A 104 -1.82 9.20 0.73
N THR A 105 -3.06 9.29 0.28
CA THR A 105 -4.22 9.49 1.14
C THR A 105 -5.39 8.67 0.61
N VAL A 106 -6.13 8.03 1.51
CA VAL A 106 -7.39 7.35 1.22
C VAL A 106 -8.43 7.76 2.25
N THR A 107 -9.62 8.07 1.79
CA THR A 107 -10.82 8.30 2.60
C THR A 107 -11.88 7.31 2.17
N VAL A 108 -12.49 6.62 3.13
CA VAL A 108 -13.63 5.73 2.89
C VAL A 108 -14.87 6.33 3.52
N ASN A 109 -15.94 6.49 2.73
CA ASN A 109 -17.25 6.93 3.20
C ASN A 109 -18.32 5.94 2.75
N GLY A 110 -18.79 5.08 3.67
CA GLY A 110 -19.62 3.94 3.32
C GLY A 110 -18.88 3.00 2.37
N ASP A 111 -19.45 2.75 1.19
CA ASP A 111 -18.79 1.95 0.15
C ASP A 111 -17.94 2.81 -0.82
N SER A 112 -17.91 4.13 -0.67
CA SER A 112 -17.11 4.98 -1.55
C SER A 112 -15.68 5.09 -1.05
N LEU A 113 -14.72 4.63 -1.86
CA LEU A 113 -13.29 4.81 -1.66
C LEU A 113 -12.81 5.99 -2.51
N PHE A 114 -12.17 6.95 -1.85
CA PHE A 114 -11.50 8.08 -2.49
C PHE A 114 -10.02 8.10 -2.13
N ALA A 115 -9.15 7.84 -3.11
CA ALA A 115 -7.71 8.01 -2.97
C ALA A 115 -7.24 9.28 -3.69
N SER A 116 -6.24 9.94 -3.13
CA SER A 116 -5.67 11.17 -3.70
C SER A 116 -4.16 11.26 -3.52
N GLY A 117 -3.54 12.18 -4.25
CA GLY A 117 -2.08 12.25 -4.37
C GLY A 117 -1.50 11.03 -5.09
N CYS A 118 -2.29 10.45 -6.00
CA CYS A 118 -1.92 9.26 -6.73
C CYS A 118 -0.87 9.59 -7.79
N ARG A 119 0.10 8.69 -7.93
CA ARG A 119 1.17 8.73 -8.94
C ARG A 119 1.35 7.32 -9.51
N PRO A 120 1.99 7.19 -10.70
CA PRO A 120 2.36 5.88 -11.22
C PRO A 120 3.12 5.08 -10.16
N GLY A 121 2.73 3.81 -10.00
CA GLY A 121 3.34 2.87 -9.06
C GLY A 121 4.59 2.18 -9.59
#